data_AF-A0A6P2S3C7-F1
#
_entry.id   AF-A0A6P2S3C7-F1
#
_cell.length_a   1.000
_cell.length_b   1.000
_cell.length_c   1.000
_cell.angle_alpha   90.00
_cell.angle_beta   90.00
_cell.angle_gamma   90.00
#
_symmetry.space_group_name_H-M   'P 1'
#
loop_
_entity.id
_entity.type
_entity.pdbx_description
1 polymer ?
#
loop_
_entity_poly.entity_id
_entity_poly.type
_entity_poly.pdbx_seq_one_letter_code
_entity_poly.pdbx_strand_id
1 'polypeptide(L)'
;MAASRLVGDISSVPRVSPLEPNVFSAFAAAGLPFIIVGIVSTWPLHALTPDGLVERFSGLRVRARIGDYVSAAFSKKRESKEMSLAEYFSLLKHGTPGLPPYLGNQKLPELDALCRWPHYFTHFKDLKIWIGPSDTVTPLHCDYDDNMLAQVWGTKRILLFPPHYAENLYLWESNPVLFGSRFNPEAPDFSKFPLAQAASGCQCMLKAGEMLYLPAGWFHHVRSTSFSLSSNMWAKGTPAVCGNRGEVPGVR
;
A
#
# COMPACT_ATOMS: atom_id res chain seq x y z
N MET A 1 -7.54 18.60 -21.96
CA MET A 1 -8.24 17.29 -21.87
C MET A 1 -7.76 16.32 -22.96
N ALA A 2 -6.48 15.89 -22.96
CA ALA A 2 -5.98 14.97 -24.00
C ALA A 2 -4.76 14.08 -23.65
N ALA A 3 -4.11 14.23 -22.48
CA ALA A 3 -2.86 13.48 -22.19
C ALA A 3 -2.99 12.29 -21.22
N SER A 4 -4.18 11.99 -20.67
CA SER A 4 -4.34 10.88 -19.69
C SER A 4 -4.62 9.51 -20.32
N ARG A 5 -4.73 9.39 -21.65
CA ARG A 5 -5.09 8.13 -22.34
C ARG A 5 -3.95 7.13 -22.51
N LEU A 6 -2.76 7.37 -21.94
CA LEU A 6 -1.55 6.62 -22.32
C LEU A 6 -1.31 5.32 -21.54
N VAL A 7 -2.08 5.06 -20.48
CA VAL A 7 -2.01 3.79 -19.75
C VAL A 7 -3.31 3.04 -20.03
N GLY A 8 -3.26 2.04 -20.91
CA GLY A 8 -4.41 1.22 -21.25
C GLY A 8 -4.97 0.49 -20.03
N ASP A 9 -6.22 0.02 -20.14
CA ASP A 9 -6.81 -0.81 -19.10
C ASP A 9 -5.96 -2.05 -18.85
N ILE A 10 -5.74 -2.34 -17.57
CA ILE A 10 -5.03 -3.53 -17.11
C ILE A 10 -6.06 -4.57 -16.69
N SER A 11 -5.96 -5.78 -17.23
CA SER A 11 -6.79 -6.92 -16.81
C SER A 11 -6.13 -7.77 -15.72
N SER A 12 -4.80 -7.70 -15.59
CA SER A 12 -4.04 -8.46 -14.59
C SER A 12 -2.69 -7.82 -14.28
N VAL A 13 -2.21 -7.97 -13.04
CA VAL A 13 -0.86 -7.53 -12.64
C VAL A 13 0.15 -8.63 -12.97
N PRO A 14 1.10 -8.40 -13.91
CA PRO A 14 2.08 -9.40 -14.29
C PRO A 14 3.02 -9.73 -13.13
N ARG A 15 3.47 -10.98 -13.10
CA ARG A 15 4.51 -11.46 -12.19
C ARG A 15 5.81 -11.66 -12.95
N VAL A 16 6.89 -11.14 -12.42
CA VAL A 16 8.23 -11.23 -13.00
C VAL A 16 9.22 -11.79 -11.99
N SER A 17 10.26 -12.46 -12.50
CA SER A 17 11.42 -12.84 -11.70
C SER A 17 12.15 -11.60 -11.16
N PRO A 18 13.03 -11.76 -10.15
CA PRO A 18 13.90 -10.69 -9.70
C PRO A 18 14.60 -10.00 -10.88
N LEU A 19 14.61 -8.67 -10.87
CA LEU A 19 15.17 -7.86 -11.94
C LEU A 19 16.50 -7.27 -11.47
N GLU A 20 17.46 -7.16 -12.38
CA GLU A 20 18.60 -6.27 -12.15
C GLU A 20 18.12 -4.82 -12.13
N PRO A 21 18.76 -3.91 -11.37
CA PRO A 21 18.29 -2.53 -11.19
C PRO A 21 18.01 -1.77 -12.49
N ASN A 22 18.86 -1.92 -13.51
CA ASN A 22 18.66 -1.30 -14.82
C ASN A 22 17.43 -1.85 -15.56
N VAL A 23 17.17 -3.15 -15.43
CA VAL A 23 15.99 -3.81 -16.01
C VAL A 23 14.73 -3.37 -15.26
N PHE A 24 14.79 -3.25 -13.93
CA PHE A 24 13.71 -2.68 -13.14
C PHE A 24 13.36 -1.27 -13.62
N SER A 25 14.35 -0.38 -13.80
CA SER A 25 14.08 0.99 -14.27
C SER A 25 13.40 1.01 -15.65
N ALA A 26 13.81 0.14 -16.57
CA ALA A 26 13.17 0.03 -17.88
C ALA A 26 11.72 -0.48 -17.79
N PHE A 27 11.44 -1.45 -16.91
CA PHE A 27 10.09 -1.94 -16.64
C PHE A 27 9.21 -0.87 -15.98
N ALA A 28 9.74 -0.19 -14.96
CA ALA A 28 9.06 0.87 -14.23
C ALA A 28 8.68 2.06 -15.14
N ALA A 29 9.51 2.36 -16.14
CA ALA A 29 9.24 3.42 -17.13
C ALA A 29 7.96 3.18 -17.95
N ALA A 30 7.44 1.95 -18.03
CA ALA A 30 6.15 1.66 -18.64
C ALA A 30 4.95 2.22 -17.84
N GLY A 31 5.15 2.61 -16.58
CA GLY A 31 4.10 3.19 -15.73
C GLY A 31 2.98 2.20 -15.37
N LEU A 32 3.26 0.90 -15.44
CA LEU A 32 2.32 -0.18 -15.12
C LEU A 32 2.74 -0.90 -13.82
N PRO A 33 1.79 -1.32 -12.96
CA PRO A 33 2.09 -2.12 -11.78
C PRO A 33 2.53 -3.52 -12.18
N PHE A 34 3.46 -4.09 -11.41
CA PHE A 34 3.91 -5.48 -11.58
C PHE A 34 4.38 -6.05 -10.24
N ILE A 35 4.36 -7.38 -10.14
CA ILE A 35 4.78 -8.11 -8.94
C ILE A 35 6.10 -8.81 -9.21
N ILE A 36 7.08 -8.61 -8.34
CA ILE A 36 8.36 -9.29 -8.34
C ILE A 36 8.29 -10.45 -7.35
N VAL A 37 8.59 -11.65 -7.79
CA VAL A 37 8.52 -12.87 -6.96
C VAL A 37 9.91 -13.28 -6.46
N GLY A 38 9.99 -13.85 -5.25
CA GLY A 38 11.19 -14.53 -4.75
C GLY A 38 12.27 -13.66 -4.09
N ILE A 39 12.13 -12.32 -4.12
CA ILE A 39 13.09 -11.43 -3.42
C ILE A 39 12.81 -11.41 -1.91
N VAL A 40 11.55 -11.19 -1.52
CA VAL A 40 11.19 -10.95 -0.11
C VAL A 40 11.39 -12.22 0.73
N SER A 41 11.27 -13.40 0.13
CA SER A 41 11.51 -14.69 0.79
C SER A 41 12.95 -14.85 1.30
N THR A 42 13.90 -14.05 0.80
CA THR A 42 15.31 -14.07 1.25
C THR A 42 15.57 -13.15 2.45
N TRP A 43 14.58 -12.35 2.86
CA TRP A 43 14.76 -11.36 3.92
C TRP A 43 14.83 -12.03 5.30
N PRO A 44 15.75 -11.60 6.19
CA PRO A 44 15.73 -12.01 7.59
C PRO A 44 14.38 -11.81 8.26
N LEU A 45 13.65 -10.73 7.93
CA LEU A 45 12.31 -10.48 8.47
C LEU A 45 11.28 -11.55 8.05
N HIS A 46 11.37 -12.05 6.81
CA HIS A 46 10.47 -13.10 6.29
C HIS A 46 10.68 -14.43 7.00
N ALA A 47 11.92 -14.74 7.41
CA ALA A 47 12.24 -15.97 8.14
C ALA A 47 11.71 -15.99 9.58
N LEU A 48 11.33 -14.83 10.15
CA LEU A 48 10.76 -14.78 11.49
C LEU A 48 9.30 -15.26 11.49
N THR A 49 8.93 -15.99 12.53
CA THR A 49 7.53 -16.25 12.86
C THR A 49 6.98 -15.12 13.75
N PRO A 50 5.66 -15.00 13.93
CA PRO A 50 5.06 -14.12 14.94
C PRO A 50 5.72 -14.25 16.32
N ASP A 51 5.92 -15.48 16.81
CA ASP A 51 6.53 -15.72 18.12
C ASP A 51 8.02 -15.33 18.13
N GLY A 52 8.77 -15.64 17.08
CA GLY A 52 10.17 -15.24 16.96
C GLY A 52 10.37 -13.73 16.86
N LEU A 53 9.41 -13.01 16.27
CA LEU A 53 9.40 -11.55 16.26
C LEU A 53 9.17 -10.98 17.68
N VAL A 54 8.21 -11.54 18.42
CA VAL A 54 7.93 -11.15 19.81
C VAL A 54 9.12 -11.49 20.72
N GLU A 55 9.74 -12.64 20.55
CA GLU A 55 10.92 -13.05 21.34
C GLU A 55 12.07 -12.03 21.20
N ARG A 56 12.36 -11.58 19.98
CA ARG A 56 13.46 -10.65 19.70
C ARG A 56 13.14 -9.20 20.00
N PHE A 57 11.89 -8.78 19.80
CA PHE A 57 11.48 -7.37 19.83
C PHE A 57 10.33 -7.10 20.81
N SER A 58 10.21 -7.90 21.87
CA SER A 58 9.11 -7.82 22.85
C SER A 58 8.83 -6.40 23.34
N GLY A 59 9.88 -5.67 23.72
CA GLY A 59 9.81 -4.30 24.25
C GLY A 59 9.68 -3.20 23.20
N LEU A 60 9.73 -3.51 21.90
CA LEU A 60 9.65 -2.51 20.83
C LEU A 60 8.34 -1.73 20.94
N ARG A 61 8.42 -0.41 21.03
CA ARG A 61 7.24 0.45 21.15
C ARG A 61 6.56 0.62 19.79
N VAL A 62 5.26 0.35 19.76
CA VAL A 62 4.40 0.46 18.57
C VAL A 62 3.17 1.29 18.86
N ARG A 63 2.60 1.90 17.82
CA ARG A 63 1.37 2.69 17.90
C ARG A 63 0.27 2.03 17.07
N ALA A 64 -0.61 1.30 17.75
CA ALA A 64 -1.70 0.59 17.12
C ALA A 64 -2.91 1.50 16.91
N ARG A 65 -3.42 1.54 15.67
CA ARG A 65 -4.65 2.24 15.33
C ARG A 65 -5.84 1.44 15.87
N ILE A 66 -6.77 2.10 16.53
CA ILE A 66 -7.97 1.49 17.12
C ILE A 66 -9.23 2.02 16.45
N GLY A 67 -10.35 1.30 16.59
CA GLY A 67 -11.63 1.64 15.97
C GLY A 67 -11.74 1.23 14.50
N ASP A 68 -12.67 1.87 13.79
CA ASP A 68 -12.98 1.56 12.39
C ASP A 68 -11.78 1.77 11.45
N TYR A 69 -11.57 0.82 10.53
CA TYR A 69 -10.41 0.86 9.62
C TYR A 69 -10.56 1.87 8.49
N VAL A 70 -11.79 2.22 8.10
CA VAL A 70 -12.11 2.90 6.84
C VAL A 70 -12.35 4.39 7.05
N SER A 71 -13.29 4.72 7.93
CA SER A 71 -13.88 6.05 8.10
C SER A 71 -12.86 7.10 8.51
N ALA A 72 -11.86 6.71 9.31
CA ALA A 72 -10.79 7.58 9.78
C ALA A 72 -9.43 7.27 9.12
N ALA A 73 -9.40 6.49 8.03
CA ALA A 73 -8.16 5.91 7.51
C ALA A 73 -7.04 6.93 7.25
N PHE A 74 -7.44 8.10 6.72
CA PHE A 74 -6.56 9.21 6.33
C PHE A 74 -6.76 10.46 7.19
N SER A 75 -7.47 10.34 8.32
CA SER A 75 -7.69 11.45 9.25
C SER A 75 -6.50 11.63 10.19
N LYS A 76 -6.12 12.88 10.45
CA LYS A 76 -5.12 13.23 11.49
C LYS A 76 -5.62 12.93 12.91
N LYS A 77 -6.94 12.78 13.10
CA LYS A 77 -7.58 12.51 14.41
C LYS A 77 -7.83 11.02 14.66
N ARG A 78 -7.16 10.14 13.91
CA ARG A 78 -7.33 8.69 14.07
C ARG A 78 -6.84 8.25 15.44
N GLU A 79 -7.71 7.60 16.19
CA GLU A 79 -7.37 7.09 17.51
C GLU A 79 -6.29 6.00 17.43
N SER A 80 -5.39 6.04 18.41
CA SER A 80 -4.32 5.06 18.51
C SER A 80 -3.93 4.81 19.96
N LYS A 81 -3.42 3.62 20.23
CA LYS A 81 -2.90 3.20 21.52
C LYS A 81 -1.44 2.81 21.36
N GLU A 82 -0.59 3.37 22.21
CA GLU A 82 0.80 2.95 22.31
C GLU A 82 0.95 1.75 23.22
N MET A 83 1.76 0.79 22.81
CA MET A 83 2.03 -0.44 23.53
C MET A 83 3.37 -1.02 23.09
N SER A 84 3.86 -2.02 23.79
CA SER A 84 4.96 -2.87 23.34
C SER A 84 4.47 -3.85 22.26
N LEU A 85 5.39 -4.36 21.46
CA LEU A 85 5.09 -5.37 20.45
C LEU A 85 4.52 -6.63 21.11
N ALA A 86 5.07 -7.05 22.27
CA ALA A 86 4.54 -8.18 23.02
C ALA A 86 3.08 -7.97 23.45
N GLU A 87 2.74 -6.80 23.99
CA GLU A 87 1.35 -6.46 24.33
C GLU A 87 0.44 -6.49 23.10
N TYR A 88 0.90 -5.98 21.96
CA TYR A 88 0.14 -6.01 20.71
C TYR A 88 -0.20 -7.44 20.27
N PHE A 89 0.79 -8.34 20.21
CA PHE A 89 0.58 -9.73 19.82
C PHE A 89 -0.26 -10.49 20.85
N SER A 90 -0.11 -10.18 22.14
CA SER A 90 -0.96 -10.73 23.20
C SER A 90 -2.43 -10.35 22.99
N LEU A 91 -2.73 -9.09 22.68
CA LEU A 91 -4.10 -8.64 22.36
C LEU A 91 -4.69 -9.37 21.16
N LEU A 92 -3.89 -9.63 20.10
CA LEU A 92 -4.37 -10.38 18.94
C LEU A 92 -4.66 -11.85 19.24
N LYS A 93 -3.90 -12.48 20.15
CA LYS A 93 -4.10 -13.89 20.54
C LYS A 93 -5.33 -14.07 21.43
N HIS A 94 -5.54 -13.16 22.38
CA HIS A 94 -6.65 -13.25 23.35
C HIS A 94 -7.96 -12.63 22.85
N GLY A 95 -7.90 -11.90 21.74
CA GLY A 95 -9.03 -11.16 21.20
C GLY A 95 -9.21 -9.81 21.88
N THR A 96 -9.87 -8.90 21.16
CA THR A 96 -10.20 -7.56 21.65
C THR A 96 -11.70 -7.31 21.49
N PRO A 97 -12.35 -6.58 22.40
CA PRO A 97 -13.69 -6.08 22.15
C PRO A 97 -13.71 -5.20 20.89
N GLY A 98 -14.54 -5.55 19.90
CA GLY A 98 -14.63 -4.84 18.63
C GLY A 98 -13.54 -5.22 17.62
N LEU A 99 -13.20 -4.28 16.72
CA LEU A 99 -12.18 -4.52 15.69
C LEU A 99 -10.77 -4.54 16.31
N PRO A 100 -9.94 -5.53 15.96
CA PRO A 100 -8.60 -5.64 16.50
C PRO A 100 -7.68 -4.48 16.07
N PRO A 101 -6.73 -4.04 16.92
CA PRO A 101 -5.87 -2.93 16.57
C PRO A 101 -4.97 -3.22 15.35
N TYR A 102 -4.68 -2.19 14.56
CA TYR A 102 -3.88 -2.29 13.33
C TYR A 102 -2.60 -1.45 13.45
N LEU A 103 -1.43 -2.08 13.37
CA LEU A 103 -0.16 -1.35 13.24
C LEU A 103 -0.01 -0.91 11.78
N GLY A 104 -0.54 0.27 11.43
CA GLY A 104 -0.43 0.81 10.08
C GLY A 104 0.51 2.00 9.99
N ASN A 105 1.32 2.05 8.91
CA ASN A 105 2.23 3.16 8.59
C ASN A 105 3.27 3.46 9.69
N GLN A 106 3.84 2.41 10.29
CA GLN A 106 4.81 2.55 11.39
C GLN A 106 6.23 2.74 10.85
N LYS A 107 7.03 3.63 11.47
CA LYS A 107 8.49 3.63 11.27
C LYS A 107 9.09 2.74 12.36
N LEU A 108 9.65 1.60 11.98
CA LEU A 108 10.24 0.62 12.92
C LEU A 108 11.63 0.24 12.42
N PRO A 109 12.65 1.08 12.66
CA PRO A 109 14.01 0.86 12.16
C PRO A 109 14.59 -0.53 12.49
N GLU A 110 14.21 -1.09 13.64
CA GLU A 110 14.59 -2.42 14.10
C GLU A 110 14.10 -3.53 13.15
N LEU A 111 12.89 -3.38 12.59
CA LEU A 111 12.35 -4.32 11.61
C LEU A 111 12.81 -3.98 10.19
N ASP A 112 12.98 -2.70 9.88
CA ASP A 112 13.51 -2.24 8.59
C ASP A 112 14.93 -2.77 8.36
N ALA A 113 15.76 -2.87 9.40
CA ALA A 113 17.10 -3.46 9.35
C ALA A 113 17.12 -4.95 8.95
N LEU A 114 15.97 -5.63 9.06
CA LEU A 114 15.78 -7.03 8.65
C LEU A 114 15.24 -7.17 7.22
N CYS A 115 14.99 -6.06 6.52
CA CYS A 115 14.58 -6.05 5.12
C CYS A 115 15.83 -5.95 4.22
N ARG A 116 15.86 -6.70 3.11
CA ARG A 116 16.93 -6.63 2.09
C ARG A 116 16.38 -6.02 0.81
N TRP A 117 16.06 -4.73 0.87
CA TRP A 117 15.51 -4.01 -0.27
C TRP A 117 16.50 -4.02 -1.45
N PRO A 118 16.05 -4.38 -2.66
CA PRO A 118 16.87 -4.25 -3.86
C PRO A 118 17.12 -2.78 -4.18
N HIS A 119 18.27 -2.48 -4.78
CA HIS A 119 18.70 -1.12 -5.14
C HIS A 119 18.00 -0.58 -6.40
N TYR A 120 16.66 -0.65 -6.42
CA TYR A 120 15.83 -0.19 -7.53
C TYR A 120 15.68 1.33 -7.60
N PHE A 121 15.77 1.99 -6.45
CA PHE A 121 15.78 3.44 -6.35
C PHE A 121 17.08 3.90 -5.72
N THR A 122 17.70 4.91 -6.33
CA THR A 122 18.90 5.57 -5.77
C THR A 122 18.57 6.32 -4.49
N HIS A 123 17.36 6.89 -4.41
CA HIS A 123 16.84 7.60 -3.26
C HIS A 123 15.40 7.17 -2.97
N PHE A 124 15.14 6.84 -1.72
CA PHE A 124 13.80 6.61 -1.20
C PHE A 124 13.55 7.50 0.03
N LYS A 125 12.28 7.68 0.39
CA LYS A 125 11.86 8.55 1.49
C LYS A 125 11.92 7.81 2.82
N ASP A 126 10.83 7.14 3.17
CA ASP A 126 10.69 6.38 4.41
C ASP A 126 10.32 4.93 4.09
N LEU A 127 10.75 4.04 4.99
CA LEU A 127 10.22 2.68 5.08
C LEU A 127 9.08 2.65 6.09
N LYS A 128 8.03 1.87 5.80
CA LYS A 128 6.88 1.73 6.69
C LYS A 128 6.48 0.28 6.85
N ILE A 129 6.29 -0.12 8.10
CA ILE A 129 5.79 -1.44 8.47
C ILE A 129 4.29 -1.39 8.70
N TRP A 130 3.62 -2.46 8.26
CA TRP A 130 2.23 -2.74 8.51
C TRP A 130 2.09 -4.13 9.10
N ILE A 131 1.49 -4.24 10.28
CA ILE A 131 1.17 -5.52 10.93
C ILE A 131 -0.29 -5.46 11.35
N GLY A 132 -1.07 -6.46 10.94
CA GLY A 132 -2.48 -6.48 11.26
C GLY A 132 -3.12 -7.85 11.08
N PRO A 133 -4.26 -8.07 11.72
CA PRO A 133 -5.10 -9.24 11.49
C PRO A 133 -5.72 -9.23 10.10
N SER A 134 -6.41 -10.34 9.79
CA SER A 134 -7.32 -10.41 8.64
C SER A 134 -8.34 -9.27 8.70
N ASP A 135 -8.81 -8.86 7.53
CA ASP A 135 -9.84 -7.84 7.31
C ASP A 135 -9.43 -6.41 7.67
N THR A 136 -8.15 -6.18 7.95
CA THR A 136 -7.60 -4.82 7.94
C THR A 136 -7.67 -4.23 6.53
N VAL A 137 -8.21 -3.01 6.45
CA VAL A 137 -8.42 -2.29 5.18
C VAL A 137 -7.64 -0.98 5.16
N THR A 138 -6.95 -0.71 4.06
CA THR A 138 -6.55 0.62 3.64
C THR A 138 -7.46 1.01 2.46
N PRO A 139 -8.39 1.97 2.65
CA PRO A 139 -9.39 2.32 1.64
C PRO A 139 -8.78 2.82 0.33
N LEU A 140 -9.61 2.97 -0.71
CA LEU A 140 -9.15 3.40 -2.03
C LEU A 140 -8.47 4.77 -1.94
N HIS A 141 -7.22 4.84 -2.40
CA HIS A 141 -6.39 6.04 -2.38
C HIS A 141 -5.32 6.00 -3.45
N CYS A 142 -4.59 7.10 -3.60
CA CYS A 142 -3.46 7.24 -4.49
C CYS A 142 -2.30 7.95 -3.77
N ASP A 143 -1.10 7.41 -3.94
CA ASP A 143 0.16 8.03 -3.54
C ASP A 143 0.74 8.84 -4.72
N TYR A 144 1.38 9.97 -4.42
CA TYR A 144 2.08 10.78 -5.44
C TYR A 144 3.45 10.24 -5.83
N ASP A 145 3.96 9.31 -5.06
CA ASP A 145 5.27 8.70 -5.21
C ASP A 145 5.15 7.27 -5.72
N ASP A 146 6.23 6.76 -6.29
CA ASP A 146 6.36 5.33 -6.56
C ASP A 146 6.39 4.58 -5.25
N ASN A 147 5.72 3.43 -5.20
CA ASN A 147 5.57 2.62 -4.00
C ASN A 147 5.95 1.17 -4.28
N MET A 148 6.90 0.63 -3.49
CA MET A 148 7.15 -0.80 -3.41
C MET A 148 6.47 -1.36 -2.17
N LEU A 149 5.52 -2.28 -2.33
CA LEU A 149 4.89 -3.01 -1.24
C LEU A 149 5.43 -4.45 -1.19
N ALA A 150 6.29 -4.72 -0.21
CA ALA A 150 6.82 -6.06 0.07
C ALA A 150 5.90 -6.80 1.05
N GLN A 151 5.35 -7.93 0.63
CA GLN A 151 4.52 -8.79 1.48
C GLN A 151 5.39 -9.83 2.17
N VAL A 152 5.53 -9.71 3.49
CA VAL A 152 6.41 -10.55 4.29
C VAL A 152 5.66 -11.77 4.82
N TRP A 153 4.51 -11.56 5.44
CA TRP A 153 3.64 -12.65 5.93
C TRP A 153 2.23 -12.50 5.41
N GLY A 154 1.53 -13.62 5.24
CA GLY A 154 0.12 -13.61 4.89
C GLY A 154 -0.15 -13.15 3.46
N THR A 155 -1.40 -12.76 3.19
CA THR A 155 -1.83 -12.37 1.85
C THR A 155 -2.72 -11.13 1.88
N LYS A 156 -2.50 -10.22 0.94
CA LYS A 156 -3.34 -9.03 0.71
C LYS A 156 -4.06 -9.12 -0.63
N ARG A 157 -5.33 -8.75 -0.64
CA ARG A 157 -6.10 -8.48 -1.86
C ARG A 157 -5.97 -6.99 -2.18
N ILE A 158 -5.61 -6.68 -3.42
CA ILE A 158 -5.40 -5.31 -3.87
C ILE A 158 -6.24 -5.07 -5.12
N LEU A 159 -7.10 -4.06 -5.06
CA LEU A 159 -7.80 -3.53 -6.23
C LEU A 159 -7.01 -2.33 -6.74
N LEU A 160 -6.76 -2.28 -8.05
CA LEU A 160 -5.92 -1.27 -8.69
C LEU A 160 -6.71 -0.61 -9.83
N PHE A 161 -6.67 0.71 -9.89
CA PHE A 161 -7.28 1.48 -10.97
C PHE A 161 -6.26 2.43 -11.61
N PRO A 162 -6.22 2.50 -12.94
CA PRO A 162 -5.36 3.44 -13.65
C PRO A 162 -5.55 4.90 -13.21
N PRO A 163 -4.47 5.71 -13.23
CA PRO A 163 -4.52 7.12 -12.83
C PRO A 163 -5.52 7.98 -13.61
N HIS A 164 -5.88 7.57 -14.83
CA HIS A 164 -6.82 8.32 -15.69
C HIS A 164 -8.28 8.27 -15.22
N TYR A 165 -8.61 7.42 -14.24
CA TYR A 165 -9.92 7.37 -13.59
C TYR A 165 -10.08 8.34 -12.41
N ALA A 166 -9.17 9.31 -12.25
CA ALA A 166 -9.22 10.26 -11.14
C ALA A 166 -10.59 10.95 -10.97
N GLU A 167 -11.22 11.38 -12.07
CA GLU A 167 -12.54 12.02 -12.05
C GLU A 167 -13.68 11.04 -11.71
N ASN A 168 -13.50 9.75 -12.02
CA ASN A 168 -14.47 8.69 -11.78
C ASN A 168 -14.47 8.20 -10.33
N LEU A 169 -13.35 8.37 -9.62
CA LEU A 169 -13.12 7.80 -8.29
C LEU A 169 -13.39 8.76 -7.13
N TYR A 170 -14.04 9.90 -7.37
CA TYR A 170 -14.55 10.80 -6.31
C TYR A 170 -13.49 11.13 -5.26
N LEU A 171 -12.37 11.67 -5.72
CA LEU A 171 -11.21 11.93 -4.89
C LEU A 171 -11.44 13.09 -3.93
N TRP A 172 -10.70 13.06 -2.84
CA TRP A 172 -10.51 14.19 -1.94
C TRP A 172 -9.04 14.24 -1.52
N GLU A 173 -8.49 15.45 -1.40
CA GLU A 173 -7.12 15.64 -0.96
C GLU A 173 -7.02 15.39 0.55
N SER A 174 -6.30 14.35 0.96
CA SER A 174 -5.99 14.11 2.36
C SER A 174 -4.84 14.97 2.85
N ASN A 175 -3.80 15.06 2.03
CA ASN A 175 -2.65 15.94 2.18
C ASN A 175 -1.96 16.10 0.80
N PRO A 176 -0.94 16.97 0.67
CA PRO A 176 -0.34 17.28 -0.64
C PRO A 176 0.26 16.09 -1.42
N VAL A 177 0.44 14.93 -0.79
CA VAL A 177 1.02 13.73 -1.41
C VAL A 177 0.12 12.50 -1.36
N LEU A 178 -1.12 12.63 -0.87
CA LEU A 178 -2.06 11.53 -0.66
C LEU A 178 -3.50 11.95 -0.95
N PHE A 179 -4.15 11.20 -1.85
CA PHE A 179 -5.54 11.43 -2.25
C PHE A 179 -6.36 10.22 -1.85
N GLY A 180 -7.40 10.44 -1.04
CA GLY A 180 -8.37 9.41 -0.71
C GLY A 180 -9.52 9.41 -1.72
N SER A 181 -10.26 8.31 -1.78
CA SER A 181 -11.50 8.21 -2.54
C SER A 181 -12.70 8.10 -1.60
N ARG A 182 -13.82 8.74 -1.97
CA ARG A 182 -15.11 8.54 -1.29
C ARG A 182 -15.83 7.28 -1.76
N PHE A 183 -15.42 6.73 -2.90
CA PHE A 183 -15.99 5.52 -3.48
C PHE A 183 -15.34 4.28 -2.83
N ASN A 184 -16.18 3.35 -2.37
CA ASN A 184 -15.73 2.06 -1.87
C ASN A 184 -15.88 0.99 -2.97
N PRO A 185 -14.78 0.51 -3.57
CA PRO A 185 -14.87 -0.50 -4.63
C PRO A 185 -15.29 -1.88 -4.11
N GLU A 186 -15.22 -2.15 -2.81
CA GLU A 186 -15.70 -3.42 -2.22
C GLU A 186 -17.21 -3.41 -1.89
N ALA A 187 -17.83 -2.24 -1.85
CA ALA A 187 -19.27 -2.06 -1.64
C ALA A 187 -19.76 -0.84 -2.46
N PRO A 188 -19.81 -0.96 -3.80
CA PRO A 188 -20.05 0.18 -4.67
C PRO A 188 -21.50 0.70 -4.56
N ASP A 189 -21.65 1.98 -4.24
CA ASP A 189 -22.92 2.70 -4.29
C ASP A 189 -22.95 3.60 -5.53
N PHE A 190 -23.40 3.05 -6.65
CA PHE A 190 -23.48 3.78 -7.91
C PHE A 190 -24.62 4.81 -7.96
N SER A 191 -25.56 4.78 -7.01
CA SER A 191 -26.57 5.83 -6.90
C SER A 191 -25.94 7.13 -6.41
N LYS A 192 -24.98 7.02 -5.47
CA LYS A 192 -24.21 8.13 -4.92
C LYS A 192 -22.98 8.47 -5.77
N PHE A 193 -22.38 7.48 -6.43
CA PHE A 193 -21.14 7.59 -7.18
C PHE A 193 -21.28 7.11 -8.64
N PRO A 194 -22.19 7.70 -9.45
CA PRO A 194 -22.50 7.20 -10.80
C PRO A 194 -21.30 7.17 -11.76
N LEU A 195 -20.36 8.11 -11.66
CA LEU A 195 -19.17 8.15 -12.53
C LEU A 195 -18.23 6.95 -12.32
N ALA A 196 -18.31 6.29 -11.17
CA ALA A 196 -17.48 5.14 -10.84
C ALA A 196 -17.83 3.91 -11.68
N GLN A 197 -19.01 3.87 -12.32
CA GLN A 197 -19.37 2.78 -13.25
C GLN A 197 -18.42 2.69 -14.45
N ALA A 198 -17.81 3.81 -14.85
CA ALA A 198 -16.87 3.85 -15.96
C ALA A 198 -15.43 3.48 -15.53
N ALA A 199 -15.16 3.37 -14.23
CA ALA A 199 -13.83 3.01 -13.73
C ALA A 199 -13.60 1.50 -13.85
N SER A 200 -12.66 1.11 -14.71
CA SER A 200 -12.19 -0.27 -14.84
C SER A 200 -10.87 -0.43 -14.09
N GLY A 201 -10.71 -1.56 -13.42
CA GLY A 201 -9.51 -1.87 -12.66
C GLY A 201 -9.19 -3.35 -12.70
N CYS A 202 -8.08 -3.73 -12.10
CA CYS A 202 -7.73 -5.12 -11.89
C CYS A 202 -7.62 -5.44 -10.41
N GLN A 203 -7.67 -6.74 -10.10
CA GLN A 203 -7.43 -7.27 -8.77
C GLN A 203 -6.20 -8.16 -8.79
N CYS A 204 -5.36 -8.06 -7.77
CA CYS A 204 -4.32 -9.06 -7.50
C CYS A 204 -4.34 -9.53 -6.05
N MET A 205 -3.88 -10.76 -5.84
CA MET A 205 -3.51 -11.27 -4.52
C MET A 205 -2.00 -11.16 -4.40
N LEU A 206 -1.52 -10.38 -3.43
CA LEU A 206 -0.10 -10.25 -3.10
C LEU A 206 0.21 -11.21 -1.95
N LYS A 207 1.01 -12.23 -2.22
CA LYS A 207 1.33 -13.33 -1.29
C LYS A 207 2.65 -13.08 -0.57
N ALA A 208 2.85 -13.75 0.56
CA ALA A 208 4.14 -13.76 1.27
C ALA A 208 5.30 -14.11 0.32
N GLY A 209 6.37 -13.33 0.37
CA GLY A 209 7.54 -13.47 -0.51
C GLY A 209 7.45 -12.64 -1.81
N GLU A 210 6.30 -12.04 -2.11
CA GLU A 210 6.09 -11.19 -3.28
C GLU A 210 6.28 -9.70 -2.96
N MET A 211 6.64 -8.91 -3.98
CA MET A 211 6.79 -7.46 -3.88
C MET A 211 6.06 -6.78 -5.04
N LEU A 212 5.06 -5.94 -4.74
CA LEU A 212 4.36 -5.14 -5.75
C LEU A 212 5.11 -3.83 -5.98
N TYR A 213 5.46 -3.53 -7.22
CA TYR A 213 5.72 -2.17 -7.66
C TYR A 213 4.39 -1.51 -8.07
N LEU A 214 4.14 -0.34 -7.49
CA LEU A 214 2.99 0.49 -7.78
C LEU A 214 3.50 1.87 -8.23
N PRO A 215 3.34 2.22 -9.51
CA PRO A 215 3.77 3.51 -10.02
C PRO A 215 2.98 4.66 -9.37
N ALA A 216 3.60 5.82 -9.25
CA ALA A 216 2.97 7.05 -8.80
C ALA A 216 1.65 7.32 -9.54
N GLY A 217 0.62 7.75 -8.81
CA GLY A 217 -0.68 8.06 -9.40
C GLY A 217 -1.67 6.90 -9.46
N TRP A 218 -1.24 5.66 -9.23
CA TRP A 218 -2.15 4.51 -9.29
C TRP A 218 -3.05 4.45 -8.06
N PHE A 219 -4.36 4.34 -8.31
CA PHE A 219 -5.32 4.17 -7.23
C PHE A 219 -5.31 2.73 -6.77
N HIS A 220 -5.32 2.53 -5.45
CA HIS A 220 -5.27 1.22 -4.86
C HIS A 220 -6.12 1.12 -3.58
N HIS A 221 -6.82 0.00 -3.43
CA HIS A 221 -7.56 -0.39 -2.24
C HIS A 221 -6.98 -1.71 -1.75
N VAL A 222 -6.64 -1.80 -0.46
CA VAL A 222 -5.89 -2.94 0.08
C VAL A 222 -6.65 -3.55 1.25
N ARG A 223 -6.93 -4.86 1.18
CA ARG A 223 -7.48 -5.65 2.27
C ARG A 223 -6.56 -6.82 2.62
N SER A 224 -6.20 -6.96 3.88
CA SER A 224 -5.51 -8.17 4.36
C SER A 224 -6.52 -9.33 4.43
N THR A 225 -6.18 -10.47 3.84
CA THR A 225 -7.03 -11.69 3.84
C THR A 225 -6.59 -12.73 4.86
N SER A 226 -5.54 -12.42 5.60
CA SER A 226 -5.00 -13.20 6.72
C SER A 226 -4.32 -12.23 7.69
N PHE A 227 -3.85 -12.73 8.84
CA PHE A 227 -2.82 -12.01 9.59
C PHE A 227 -1.63 -11.72 8.65
N SER A 228 -1.15 -10.48 8.67
CA SER A 228 -0.26 -9.96 7.63
C SER A 228 0.81 -9.07 8.23
N LEU A 229 2.03 -9.21 7.68
CA LEU A 229 3.13 -8.25 7.82
C LEU A 229 3.57 -7.83 6.43
N SER A 230 3.66 -6.53 6.19
CA SER A 230 4.22 -5.98 4.94
C SER A 230 5.09 -4.76 5.23
N SER A 231 6.04 -4.49 4.35
CA SER A 231 6.86 -3.27 4.38
C SER A 231 6.66 -2.48 3.08
N ASN A 232 6.58 -1.15 3.20
CA ASN A 232 6.54 -0.25 2.06
C ASN A 232 7.81 0.57 1.96
N MET A 233 8.22 0.87 0.73
CA MET A 233 9.22 1.87 0.39
C MET A 233 8.62 2.83 -0.62
N TRP A 234 8.62 4.14 -0.31
CA TRP A 234 8.26 5.17 -1.28
C TRP A 234 9.51 5.84 -1.84
N ALA A 235 9.56 6.02 -3.14
CA ALA A 235 10.61 6.75 -3.85
C ALA A 235 9.99 7.86 -4.70
N LYS A 236 10.75 8.94 -4.93
CA LYS A 236 10.23 10.08 -5.69
C LYS A 236 9.78 9.61 -7.08
N GLY A 237 8.48 9.64 -7.30
CA GLY A 237 7.84 9.33 -8.57
C GLY A 237 7.25 10.59 -9.20
N THR A 238 6.72 10.45 -10.41
CA THR A 238 5.86 11.47 -11.01
C THR A 238 4.68 10.75 -11.64
N PRO A 239 3.43 11.00 -11.20
CA PRO A 239 2.27 10.37 -11.80
C PRO A 239 2.27 10.58 -13.32
N ALA A 240 2.03 9.52 -14.10
CA ALA A 240 2.04 9.61 -15.56
C ALA A 240 1.07 10.70 -16.08
N VAL A 241 -0.06 10.89 -15.40
CA VAL A 241 -1.04 11.95 -15.68
C VAL A 241 -0.53 13.38 -15.41
N CYS A 242 0.53 13.53 -14.62
CA CYS A 242 1.21 14.80 -14.37
C CYS A 242 2.43 15.03 -15.29
N GLY A 243 2.89 14.00 -16.01
CA GLY A 243 4.08 14.05 -16.87
C GLY A 243 3.99 15.00 -18.07
N ASN A 244 2.77 15.44 -18.42
CA ASN A 244 2.50 16.40 -19.49
C ASN A 244 1.99 17.75 -18.97
N ARG A 245 2.45 18.23 -17.81
CA ARG A 245 2.26 19.65 -17.43
C ARG A 245 3.16 20.57 -18.27
N GLY A 246 2.90 20.64 -19.56
CA GLY A 246 2.83 21.95 -20.19
C GLY A 246 1.64 22.67 -19.54
N GLU A 247 1.93 23.78 -18.86
CA GLU A 247 0.98 24.77 -18.32
C GLU A 247 -0.49 24.33 -18.20
N VAL A 248 -0.91 23.95 -16.99
CA VAL A 248 -2.34 23.94 -16.65
C VAL A 248 -2.64 25.24 -15.90
N PRO A 249 -3.37 26.21 -16.50
CA PRO A 249 -3.77 27.41 -15.79
C PRO A 249 -4.84 27.06 -14.75
N GLY A 250 -4.69 27.58 -13.53
CA GLY A 250 -5.85 27.75 -12.64
C GLY A 250 -5.97 26.83 -11.42
N VAL A 251 -4.87 26.47 -10.76
CA VAL A 251 -4.93 26.10 -9.33
C VAL A 251 -3.90 26.94 -8.58
N ARG A 252 -4.37 28.06 -8.04
CA ARG A 252 -3.72 28.77 -6.92
C ARG A 252 -4.41 28.36 -5.64
#